data_AF-A0A923HEI0-F1
#
_entry.id   AF-A0A923HEI0-F1
#
_cell.length_a   1.000
_cell.length_b   1.000
_cell.length_c   1.000
_cell.angle_alpha   90.00
_cell.angle_beta   90.00
_cell.angle_gamma   90.00
#
_symmetry.space_group_name_H-M   'P 1'
#
loop_
_entity.id
_entity.type
_entity.pdbx_description
1 polymer ?
#
loop_
_entity_poly.entity_id
_entity_poly.type
_entity_poly.pdbx_seq_one_letter_code
_entity_poly.pdbx_strand_id
1 'polypeptide(L)'
;MKRILSQFLLLLSCNVFAQVGIGTTAPVSTLDVNGSFSADVSTTSGNLTLDDTHHTIVLGGNHNITLPVANTCDGRIYVIKNPTTNTPTISSYNDLNGTATTTLQSQTTIWVQSDGTNWEQIGKNKIAYEKVVIWAEEAGNIGNNNMQWSYGNGDAGFIGIPLPESWEAYAVSFHADNTSNASNTLIVAVVDISGNGAFTEFFRFTASGANDNMSYTEILATPVAIPSGTTLGFRSITESGNINSARVAVWLRRIP
;
A
#
# COMPACT_ATOMS: atom_id res chain seq x y z
N MET A 1 26.21 65.13 -22.63
CA MET A 1 24.96 64.90 -21.87
C MET A 1 24.04 63.83 -22.50
N LYS A 2 24.56 62.73 -23.09
CA LYS A 2 23.71 61.70 -23.74
C LYS A 2 23.98 60.25 -23.29
N ARG A 3 24.91 60.03 -22.35
CA ARG A 3 25.25 58.69 -21.83
C ARG A 3 24.83 58.44 -20.38
N ILE A 4 24.37 59.48 -19.68
CA ILE A 4 23.89 59.36 -18.29
C ILE A 4 22.41 58.96 -18.26
N LEU A 5 21.65 59.18 -19.34
CA LEU A 5 20.23 58.84 -19.39
C LEU A 5 19.93 57.33 -19.58
N SER A 6 20.92 56.54 -20.03
CA SER A 6 20.75 55.08 -20.25
C SER A 6 21.06 54.27 -18.98
N GLN A 7 22.00 54.73 -18.15
CA GLN A 7 22.31 54.07 -16.87
C GLN A 7 21.33 54.46 -15.74
N PHE A 8 20.60 55.56 -15.89
CA PHE A 8 19.63 56.02 -14.89
C PHE A 8 18.24 55.36 -15.02
N LEU A 9 17.97 54.63 -16.11
CA LEU A 9 16.70 53.92 -16.30
C LEU A 9 16.70 52.52 -15.66
N LEU A 10 17.85 52.02 -15.20
CA LEU A 10 17.95 50.73 -14.49
C LEU A 10 17.89 50.86 -12.96
N LEU A 11 17.87 52.09 -12.43
CA LEU A 11 17.85 52.38 -10.98
C LEU A 11 16.47 52.82 -10.46
N LEU A 12 15.42 52.63 -11.27
CA LEU A 12 14.04 52.89 -10.90
C LEU A 12 13.20 51.60 -10.78
N SER A 13 13.78 50.50 -10.29
CA SER A 13 12.98 49.42 -9.70
C SER A 13 12.50 49.89 -8.33
N CYS A 14 11.56 50.83 -8.36
CA CYS A 14 10.70 51.14 -7.24
C CYS A 14 10.13 49.81 -6.70
N ASN A 15 9.98 49.66 -5.39
CA ASN A 15 9.34 48.52 -4.74
C ASN A 15 7.86 48.45 -5.14
N VAL A 16 7.58 48.04 -6.38
CA VAL A 16 6.28 47.59 -6.83
C VAL A 16 6.29 46.09 -6.65
N PHE A 17 5.27 45.54 -5.99
CA PHE A 17 4.95 44.12 -6.08
C PHE A 17 4.76 43.77 -7.55
N ALA A 18 5.86 43.40 -8.22
CA ALA A 18 5.87 43.11 -9.64
C ALA A 18 5.70 41.60 -9.81
N GLN A 19 4.78 41.21 -10.68
CA GLN A 19 4.71 39.85 -11.15
C GLN A 19 5.99 39.54 -11.95
N VAL A 20 6.60 38.39 -11.68
CA VAL A 20 7.75 37.87 -12.41
C VAL A 20 7.22 36.93 -13.49
N GLY A 21 7.20 37.42 -14.73
CA GLY A 21 6.89 36.61 -15.91
C GLY A 21 8.16 36.09 -16.59
N ILE A 22 8.25 34.79 -16.82
CA ILE A 22 9.28 34.14 -17.65
C ILE A 22 8.61 33.59 -18.90
N GLY A 23 9.01 34.09 -20.08
CA GLY A 23 8.40 33.70 -21.36
C GLY A 23 7.01 34.32 -21.62
N THR A 24 6.60 35.33 -20.83
CA THR A 24 5.34 36.06 -21.00
C THR A 24 5.50 37.53 -20.62
N THR A 25 4.75 38.42 -21.28
CA THR A 25 4.66 39.85 -20.95
C THR A 25 3.37 40.21 -20.22
N ALA A 26 2.46 39.26 -20.05
CA ALA A 26 1.20 39.41 -19.35
C ALA A 26 1.05 38.30 -18.29
N PRO A 27 1.89 38.31 -17.24
CA PRO A 27 1.83 37.28 -16.21
C PRO A 27 0.48 37.30 -15.49
N VAL A 28 -0.11 36.12 -15.25
CA VAL A 28 -1.39 35.98 -14.52
C VAL A 28 -1.22 35.59 -13.04
N SER A 29 0.02 35.35 -12.62
CA SER A 29 0.43 34.98 -11.26
C SER A 29 1.64 35.81 -10.81
N THR A 30 1.93 35.87 -9.50
CA THR A 30 3.12 36.55 -8.96
C THR A 30 4.43 35.99 -9.55
N LEU A 31 4.47 34.68 -9.79
CA LEU A 31 5.45 34.01 -10.63
C LEU A 31 4.68 33.29 -11.74
N ASP A 32 4.93 33.64 -12.99
CA ASP A 32 4.31 33.02 -14.17
C ASP A 32 5.40 32.53 -15.11
N VAL A 33 5.43 31.23 -15.37
CA VAL A 33 6.41 30.59 -16.25
C VAL A 33 5.66 30.01 -17.44
N ASN A 34 5.69 30.71 -18.57
CA ASN A 34 5.19 30.23 -19.85
C ASN A 34 6.26 29.38 -20.55
N GLY A 35 6.58 28.24 -19.93
CA GLY A 35 7.66 27.35 -20.34
C GLY A 35 7.88 26.22 -19.32
N SER A 36 9.02 25.54 -19.38
CA SER A 36 9.37 24.48 -18.43
C SER A 36 9.90 25.03 -17.11
N PHE A 37 9.61 24.33 -16.02
CA PHE A 37 10.15 24.58 -14.67
C PHE A 37 10.86 23.32 -14.17
N SER A 38 12.04 23.47 -13.60
CA SER A 38 12.81 22.39 -12.99
C SER A 38 13.00 22.71 -11.51
N ALA A 39 12.73 21.72 -10.66
CA ALA A 39 12.95 21.77 -9.21
C ALA A 39 14.02 20.76 -8.79
N ASP A 40 14.63 20.99 -7.63
CA ASP A 40 15.61 20.06 -7.07
C ASP A 40 15.01 18.65 -6.86
N VAL A 41 15.83 17.63 -7.11
CA VAL A 41 15.50 16.24 -6.81
C VAL A 41 16.74 15.48 -6.36
N SER A 42 16.63 14.80 -5.23
CA SER A 42 17.71 13.99 -4.67
C SER A 42 17.19 12.67 -4.10
N THR A 43 18.07 11.68 -3.97
CA THR A 43 17.79 10.40 -3.32
C THR A 43 18.60 10.29 -2.04
N THR A 44 17.96 9.95 -0.92
CA THR A 44 18.64 9.87 0.37
C THR A 44 19.57 8.66 0.47
N SER A 45 20.78 8.87 1.01
CA SER A 45 21.73 7.80 1.37
C SER A 45 21.79 7.52 2.87
N GLY A 46 21.07 8.31 3.67
CA GLY A 46 20.91 8.20 5.11
C GLY A 46 19.80 9.13 5.61
N ASN A 47 19.66 9.26 6.93
CA ASN A 47 18.73 10.24 7.53
C ASN A 47 19.05 11.65 7.00
N LEU A 48 18.01 12.43 6.68
CA LEU A 48 18.17 13.73 6.03
C LEU A 48 17.31 14.79 6.72
N THR A 49 17.91 15.95 7.00
CA THR A 49 17.19 17.18 7.38
C THR A 49 17.00 18.03 6.14
N LEU A 50 15.75 18.39 5.84
CA LEU A 50 15.44 19.21 4.68
C LEU A 50 15.67 20.70 4.98
N ASP A 51 16.09 21.43 3.96
CA ASP A 51 16.34 22.86 3.98
C ASP A 51 15.84 23.52 2.69
N ASP A 52 16.24 24.75 2.42
CA ASP A 52 15.83 25.53 1.26
C ASP A 52 16.43 25.07 -0.09
N THR A 53 17.39 24.15 -0.07
CA THR A 53 17.98 23.56 -1.28
C THR A 53 17.22 22.36 -1.82
N HIS A 54 16.30 21.81 -1.02
CA HIS A 54 15.55 20.61 -1.35
C HIS A 54 14.15 20.91 -1.88
N HIS A 55 13.64 20.09 -2.80
CA HIS A 55 12.23 20.10 -3.20
C HIS A 55 11.66 18.68 -3.25
N THR A 56 12.24 17.82 -4.09
CA THR A 56 11.81 16.42 -4.22
C THR A 56 12.82 15.48 -3.58
N ILE A 57 12.38 14.66 -2.64
CA ILE A 57 13.20 13.66 -1.96
C ILE A 57 12.68 12.27 -2.25
N VAL A 58 13.54 11.41 -2.81
CA VAL A 58 13.28 9.98 -2.95
C VAL A 58 14.03 9.23 -1.86
N LEU A 59 13.35 8.39 -1.08
CA LEU A 59 14.04 7.57 -0.09
C LEU A 59 14.82 6.44 -0.76
N GLY A 60 16.13 6.36 -0.46
CA GLY A 60 16.99 5.25 -0.88
C GLY A 60 17.01 4.06 0.08
N GLY A 61 16.36 4.16 1.24
CA GLY A 61 16.39 3.14 2.29
C GLY A 61 15.46 3.48 3.47
N ASN A 62 15.64 2.79 4.60
CA ASN A 62 14.92 3.08 5.84
C ASN A 62 15.53 4.32 6.53
N HIS A 63 15.30 5.50 5.95
CA HIS A 63 15.92 6.75 6.37
C HIS A 63 14.86 7.73 6.89
N ASN A 64 15.11 8.29 8.06
CA ASN A 64 14.24 9.28 8.68
C ASN A 64 14.40 10.65 8.01
N ILE A 65 13.30 11.39 7.91
CA ILE A 65 13.28 12.74 7.33
C ILE A 65 12.99 13.76 8.44
N THR A 66 13.78 14.82 8.52
CA THR A 66 13.51 15.94 9.44
C THR A 66 13.09 17.15 8.63
N LEU A 67 11.84 17.59 8.81
CA LEU A 67 11.36 18.85 8.27
C LEU A 67 11.88 20.01 9.13
N PRO A 68 12.21 21.18 8.54
CA PRO A 68 12.55 22.37 9.32
C PRO A 68 11.33 22.88 10.09
N VAL A 69 11.56 23.79 11.04
CA VAL A 69 10.46 24.37 11.84
C VAL A 69 9.52 25.14 10.91
N ALA A 70 8.22 24.83 10.94
CA ALA A 70 7.25 25.37 9.98
C ALA A 70 7.24 26.92 9.95
N ASN A 71 7.33 27.56 11.12
CA ASN A 71 7.34 29.03 11.24
C ASN A 71 8.56 29.74 10.64
N THR A 72 9.63 29.02 10.26
CA THR A 72 10.78 29.60 9.55
C THR A 72 10.68 29.47 8.04
N CYS A 73 9.62 28.85 7.52
CA CYS A 73 9.51 28.48 6.11
C CYS A 73 8.08 28.44 5.59
N ASP A 74 7.24 29.41 5.97
CA ASP A 74 5.87 29.57 5.49
C ASP A 74 5.78 29.44 3.95
N GLY A 75 4.82 28.63 3.48
CA GLY A 75 4.57 28.35 2.08
C GLY A 75 5.54 27.35 1.42
N ARG A 76 6.61 26.89 2.10
CA ARG A 76 7.57 25.92 1.52
C ARG A 76 6.91 24.58 1.27
N ILE A 77 7.17 23.99 0.10
CA ILE A 77 6.65 22.70 -0.33
C ILE A 77 7.78 21.68 -0.43
N TYR A 78 7.54 20.47 0.07
CA TYR A 78 8.37 19.30 -0.21
C TYR A 78 7.54 18.17 -0.81
N VAL A 79 8.12 17.46 -1.78
CA VAL A 79 7.61 16.21 -2.32
C VAL A 79 8.49 15.07 -1.80
N ILE A 80 7.91 14.16 -1.02
CA ILE A 80 8.65 13.06 -0.40
C ILE A 80 8.10 11.74 -0.92
N LYS A 81 8.91 11.02 -1.68
CA LYS A 81 8.60 9.70 -2.24
C LYS A 81 9.31 8.63 -1.41
N ASN A 82 8.54 7.74 -0.80
CA ASN A 82 9.01 6.51 -0.18
C ASN A 82 8.68 5.30 -1.07
N PRO A 83 9.57 4.87 -1.97
CA PRO A 83 9.35 3.69 -2.79
C PRO A 83 9.64 2.38 -2.04
N THR A 84 10.12 2.44 -0.80
CA THR A 84 10.54 1.26 -0.03
C THR A 84 9.35 0.59 0.66
N THR A 85 9.57 -0.61 1.19
CA THR A 85 8.63 -1.31 2.08
C THR A 85 8.69 -0.84 3.53
N ASN A 86 9.65 0.02 3.88
CA ASN A 86 9.86 0.53 5.23
C ASN A 86 8.92 1.69 5.55
N THR A 87 8.70 1.92 6.85
CA THR A 87 7.87 3.01 7.39
C THR A 87 8.70 3.93 8.31
N PRO A 88 9.70 4.66 7.78
CA PRO A 88 10.57 5.50 8.60
C PRO A 88 9.82 6.67 9.24
N THR A 89 10.46 7.31 10.21
CA THR A 89 9.88 8.46 10.90
C THR A 89 10.14 9.75 10.13
N ILE A 90 9.20 10.69 10.23
CA ILE A 90 9.33 12.07 9.77
C ILE A 90 8.94 13.04 10.88
N SER A 91 9.46 14.28 10.85
CA SER A 91 8.91 15.37 11.67
C SER A 91 7.39 15.42 11.58
N SER A 92 6.72 15.85 12.66
CA SER A 92 5.26 15.90 12.71
C SER A 92 4.69 16.74 11.57
N TYR A 93 3.70 16.20 10.89
CA TYR A 93 2.85 16.90 9.94
C TYR A 93 1.39 16.48 10.15
N ASN A 94 0.44 17.31 9.74
CA ASN A 94 -0.97 16.98 9.77
C ASN A 94 -1.33 16.23 8.48
N ASP A 95 -1.93 15.05 8.62
CA ASP A 95 -2.36 14.26 7.48
C ASP A 95 -3.59 14.87 6.77
N LEU A 96 -4.08 14.22 5.71
CA LEU A 96 -5.27 14.68 4.98
C LEU A 96 -6.56 14.79 5.82
N ASN A 97 -6.59 14.20 7.02
CA ASN A 97 -7.70 14.32 7.97
C ASN A 97 -7.43 15.39 9.05
N GLY A 98 -6.32 16.12 8.97
CA GLY A 98 -5.89 17.08 9.97
C GLY A 98 -5.32 16.44 11.25
N THR A 99 -4.94 15.16 11.19
CA THR A 99 -4.39 14.44 12.35
C THR A 99 -2.86 14.46 12.31
N ALA A 100 -2.24 14.87 13.40
CA ALA A 100 -0.78 14.87 13.53
C ALA A 100 -0.20 13.45 13.41
N THR A 101 0.82 13.30 12.59
CA THR A 101 1.50 12.02 12.35
C THR A 101 3.01 12.22 12.17
N THR A 102 3.79 11.22 12.54
CA THR A 102 5.26 11.20 12.45
C THR A 102 5.77 10.02 11.63
N THR A 103 4.91 9.42 10.80
CA THR A 103 5.24 8.23 10.01
C THR A 103 5.14 8.51 8.51
N LEU A 104 6.18 8.13 7.78
CA LEU A 104 6.17 8.10 6.33
C LEU A 104 5.79 6.70 5.84
N GLN A 105 4.60 6.56 5.28
CA GLN A 105 4.07 5.25 4.85
C GLN A 105 4.88 4.66 3.70
N SER A 106 5.00 3.33 3.66
CA SER A 106 5.69 2.60 2.59
C SER A 106 4.93 2.74 1.27
N GLN A 107 5.67 2.72 0.15
CA GLN A 107 5.13 2.81 -1.21
C GLN A 107 4.16 3.98 -1.40
N THR A 108 4.54 5.16 -0.88
CA THR A 108 3.76 6.39 -0.99
C THR A 108 4.60 7.56 -1.48
N THR A 109 3.93 8.55 -2.06
CA THR A 109 4.46 9.90 -2.24
C THR A 109 3.54 10.86 -1.50
N ILE A 110 4.11 11.69 -0.62
CA ILE A 110 3.39 12.76 0.05
C ILE A 110 3.91 14.11 -0.41
N TRP A 111 3.01 15.09 -0.45
CA TRP A 111 3.36 16.49 -0.61
C TRP A 111 2.99 17.19 0.69
N VAL A 112 3.94 17.91 1.27
CA VAL A 112 3.73 18.68 2.49
C VAL A 112 4.04 20.14 2.23
N GLN A 113 3.24 21.04 2.79
CA GLN A 113 3.44 22.48 2.71
C GLN A 113 3.38 23.08 4.11
N SER A 114 4.30 23.99 4.41
CA SER A 114 4.24 24.76 5.65
C SER A 114 3.15 25.84 5.55
N ASP A 115 2.31 25.97 6.57
CA ASP A 115 1.35 27.08 6.73
C ASP A 115 1.88 28.18 7.69
N GLY A 116 3.18 28.11 8.03
CA GLY A 116 3.81 29.00 9.01
C GLY A 116 3.63 28.59 10.47
N THR A 117 2.85 27.54 10.76
CA THR A 117 2.65 26.98 12.11
C THR A 117 2.90 25.48 12.15
N ASN A 118 2.34 24.74 11.20
CA ASN A 118 2.41 23.29 11.03
C ASN A 118 2.88 22.95 9.61
N TRP A 119 3.26 21.69 9.43
CA TRP A 119 3.37 21.08 8.11
C TRP A 119 2.05 20.40 7.76
N GLU A 120 1.43 20.81 6.67
CA GLU A 120 0.15 20.28 6.20
C GLU A 120 0.37 19.34 5.02
N GLN A 121 -0.21 18.14 5.06
CA GLN A 121 -0.24 17.27 3.90
C GLN A 121 -1.24 17.80 2.87
N ILE A 122 -0.73 18.18 1.69
CA ILE A 122 -1.54 18.70 0.58
C ILE A 122 -1.71 17.71 -0.58
N GLY A 123 -1.04 16.56 -0.50
CA GLY A 123 -1.14 15.51 -1.50
C GLY A 123 -0.68 14.16 -0.99
N LYS A 124 -1.36 13.10 -1.44
CA LYS A 124 -0.98 11.70 -1.17
C LYS A 124 -1.25 10.84 -2.38
N ASN A 125 -0.22 10.17 -2.87
CA ASN A 125 -0.35 9.05 -3.79
C ASN A 125 0.13 7.80 -3.07
N LYS A 126 -0.70 6.76 -3.04
CA LYS A 126 -0.38 5.47 -2.44
C LYS A 126 -0.80 4.38 -3.42
N ILE A 127 0.04 3.37 -3.56
CA ILE A 127 -0.39 2.12 -4.20
C ILE A 127 -1.47 1.50 -3.30
N ALA A 128 -2.71 1.58 -3.75
CA ALA A 128 -3.84 0.94 -3.07
C ALA A 128 -4.05 -0.43 -3.69
N TYR A 129 -4.02 -1.44 -2.84
CA TYR A 129 -4.42 -2.78 -3.25
C TYR A 129 -5.94 -2.86 -3.33
N GLU A 130 -6.47 -3.36 -4.44
CA GLU A 130 -7.79 -3.98 -4.46
C GLU A 130 -7.70 -5.31 -3.72
N LYS A 131 -8.69 -5.62 -2.87
CA LYS A 131 -8.71 -6.85 -2.06
C LYS A 131 -10.02 -7.58 -2.23
N VAL A 132 -9.93 -8.90 -2.31
CA VAL A 132 -11.10 -9.80 -2.29
C VAL A 132 -10.81 -10.99 -1.39
N VAL A 133 -11.88 -11.61 -0.90
CA VAL A 133 -11.80 -12.83 -0.09
C VAL A 133 -12.57 -13.91 -0.82
N ILE A 134 -11.92 -15.05 -1.00
CA ILE A 134 -12.55 -16.26 -1.52
C ILE A 134 -12.60 -17.24 -0.37
N TRP A 135 -13.80 -17.69 -0.04
CA TRP A 135 -14.05 -18.61 1.06
C TRP A 135 -14.88 -19.79 0.61
N ALA A 136 -14.68 -20.92 1.26
CA ALA A 136 -15.44 -22.15 1.05
C ALA A 136 -15.76 -22.79 2.40
N GLU A 137 -16.84 -23.59 2.44
CA GLU A 137 -17.27 -24.32 3.63
C GLU A 137 -17.37 -25.83 3.39
N GLU A 138 -17.27 -26.58 4.48
CA GLU A 138 -17.48 -28.01 4.56
C GLU A 138 -18.41 -28.25 5.75
N ALA A 139 -19.63 -28.74 5.52
CA ALA A 139 -20.66 -28.82 6.55
C ALA A 139 -20.60 -30.11 7.39
N GLY A 140 -19.95 -31.15 6.86
CA GLY A 140 -19.82 -32.47 7.48
C GLY A 140 -18.51 -32.64 8.23
N ASN A 141 -17.93 -33.83 8.11
CA ASN A 141 -16.63 -34.15 8.68
C ASN A 141 -15.54 -33.93 7.63
N ILE A 142 -14.39 -33.46 8.08
CA ILE A 142 -13.24 -33.32 7.20
C ILE A 142 -12.61 -34.70 6.91
N GLY A 143 -12.23 -34.96 5.66
CA GLY A 143 -11.40 -36.11 5.27
C GLY A 143 -10.01 -35.73 4.77
N ASN A 144 -9.05 -36.63 4.95
CA ASN A 144 -7.70 -36.50 4.39
C ASN A 144 -7.72 -36.52 2.86
N ASN A 145 -6.85 -35.73 2.24
CA ASN A 145 -6.62 -35.70 0.79
C ASN A 145 -7.87 -35.41 -0.07
N ASN A 146 -8.86 -34.70 0.48
CA ASN A 146 -10.20 -34.56 -0.09
C ASN A 146 -10.51 -33.17 -0.68
N MET A 147 -11.31 -33.16 -1.76
CA MET A 147 -11.86 -31.98 -2.45
C MET A 147 -13.33 -31.79 -2.06
N GLN A 148 -13.56 -31.44 -0.79
CA GLN A 148 -14.88 -31.40 -0.16
C GLN A 148 -15.37 -29.97 0.15
N TRP A 149 -14.61 -28.97 -0.26
CA TRP A 149 -14.88 -27.56 0.01
C TRP A 149 -15.89 -27.00 -0.99
N SER A 150 -16.95 -26.40 -0.47
CA SER A 150 -18.10 -25.90 -1.22
C SER A 150 -18.22 -24.38 -1.14
N TYR A 151 -18.68 -23.72 -2.19
CA TYR A 151 -18.88 -22.26 -2.25
C TYR A 151 -20.34 -21.88 -1.93
N GLY A 152 -20.91 -22.55 -0.93
CA GLY A 152 -22.32 -22.49 -0.53
C GLY A 152 -22.85 -23.87 -0.13
N ASN A 153 -24.05 -23.93 0.44
CA ASN A 153 -24.59 -25.17 1.01
C ASN A 153 -24.86 -26.25 -0.06
N GLY A 154 -24.10 -27.35 -0.01
CA GLY A 154 -24.55 -28.66 -0.49
C GLY A 154 -23.74 -29.33 -1.59
N ASP A 155 -22.79 -28.65 -2.24
CA ASP A 155 -22.03 -29.22 -3.37
C ASP A 155 -20.54 -29.36 -3.05
N ALA A 156 -20.09 -30.60 -2.86
CA ALA A 156 -18.67 -30.96 -2.69
C ALA A 156 -18.08 -31.46 -4.03
N GLY A 157 -16.80 -31.18 -4.29
CA GLY A 157 -16.09 -31.69 -5.46
C GLY A 157 -14.99 -30.75 -5.96
N PHE A 158 -14.59 -30.92 -7.22
CA PHE A 158 -13.68 -30.00 -7.94
C PHE A 158 -14.42 -28.73 -8.36
N ILE A 159 -14.85 -27.96 -7.38
CA ILE A 159 -15.57 -26.70 -7.55
C ILE A 159 -14.66 -25.58 -7.04
N GLY A 160 -14.64 -24.46 -7.75
CA GLY A 160 -13.71 -23.36 -7.50
C GLY A 160 -14.22 -22.06 -8.08
N ILE A 161 -13.51 -20.97 -7.80
CA ILE A 161 -13.83 -19.64 -8.33
C ILE A 161 -12.86 -19.31 -9.47
N PRO A 162 -13.33 -19.20 -10.72
CA PRO A 162 -12.52 -18.74 -11.83
C PRO A 162 -12.11 -17.28 -11.65
N LEU A 163 -10.82 -17.00 -11.80
CA LEU A 163 -10.25 -15.65 -11.69
C LEU A 163 -9.87 -15.12 -13.07
N PRO A 164 -10.49 -14.02 -13.54
CA PRO A 164 -10.20 -13.48 -14.88
C PRO A 164 -8.86 -12.72 -14.94
N GLU A 165 -8.33 -12.31 -13.79
CA GLU A 165 -7.16 -11.45 -13.67
C GLU A 165 -6.14 -12.08 -12.73
N SER A 166 -4.89 -11.63 -12.79
CA SER A 166 -3.84 -12.10 -11.88
C SER A 166 -3.98 -11.46 -10.51
N TRP A 167 -3.80 -12.26 -9.47
CA TRP A 167 -3.86 -11.85 -8.06
C TRP A 167 -2.61 -12.31 -7.31
N GLU A 168 -2.42 -11.80 -6.09
CA GLU A 168 -1.54 -12.41 -5.10
C GLU A 168 -2.33 -12.79 -3.85
N ALA A 169 -2.19 -14.03 -3.40
CA ALA A 169 -2.66 -14.46 -2.09
C ALA A 169 -1.71 -13.91 -1.03
N TYR A 170 -2.25 -13.20 -0.03
CA TYR A 170 -1.43 -12.56 1.01
C TYR A 170 -1.81 -13.01 2.42
N ALA A 171 -2.95 -13.64 2.62
CA ALA A 171 -3.36 -14.18 3.91
C ALA A 171 -4.34 -15.35 3.74
N VAL A 172 -4.48 -16.11 4.81
CA VAL A 172 -5.46 -17.18 4.94
C VAL A 172 -6.18 -17.09 6.27
N SER A 173 -7.35 -17.70 6.34
CA SER A 173 -8.07 -17.92 7.59
C SER A 173 -8.78 -19.25 7.57
N PHE A 174 -8.96 -19.82 8.75
CA PHE A 174 -9.67 -21.06 8.96
C PHE A 174 -10.49 -20.96 10.25
N HIS A 175 -11.64 -21.61 10.25
CA HIS A 175 -12.54 -21.69 11.40
C HIS A 175 -13.34 -22.98 11.29
N ALA A 176 -13.53 -23.72 12.36
CA ALA A 176 -14.30 -24.96 12.32
C ALA A 176 -14.99 -25.22 13.65
N ASP A 177 -16.09 -25.97 13.62
CA ASP A 177 -16.63 -26.47 14.87
C ASP A 177 -15.66 -27.54 15.42
N ASN A 178 -15.20 -27.30 16.65
CA ASN A 178 -14.17 -28.08 17.32
C ASN A 178 -14.45 -28.10 18.81
N THR A 179 -15.62 -28.60 19.18
CA THR A 179 -16.17 -28.55 20.55
C THR A 179 -15.38 -29.33 21.60
N SER A 180 -14.32 -30.08 21.23
CA SER A 180 -13.74 -31.06 22.14
C SER A 180 -12.21 -31.23 22.17
N ASN A 181 -11.39 -30.59 21.32
CA ASN A 181 -9.93 -30.87 21.32
C ASN A 181 -9.03 -29.70 20.83
N ALA A 182 -8.30 -29.06 21.73
CA ALA A 182 -7.39 -27.92 21.46
C ALA A 182 -6.17 -28.29 20.61
N SER A 183 -5.96 -29.58 20.35
CA SER A 183 -4.80 -30.11 19.62
C SER A 183 -5.12 -30.51 18.19
N ASN A 184 -6.37 -30.28 17.72
CA ASN A 184 -6.72 -30.58 16.35
C ASN A 184 -5.99 -29.66 15.38
N THR A 185 -5.54 -30.23 14.27
CA THR A 185 -4.88 -29.49 13.20
C THR A 185 -5.37 -29.93 11.84
N LEU A 186 -5.37 -29.01 10.89
CA LEU A 186 -5.65 -29.30 9.50
C LEU A 186 -4.62 -28.63 8.60
N ILE A 187 -3.93 -29.44 7.80
CA ILE A 187 -3.16 -28.93 6.67
C ILE A 187 -4.12 -28.72 5.51
N VAL A 188 -4.24 -27.49 5.03
CA VAL A 188 -5.06 -27.11 3.88
C VAL A 188 -4.16 -26.60 2.77
N ALA A 189 -4.43 -27.02 1.53
CA ALA A 189 -3.79 -26.46 0.35
C ALA A 189 -4.75 -25.51 -0.38
N VAL A 190 -4.19 -24.40 -0.87
CA VAL A 190 -4.83 -23.57 -1.90
C VAL A 190 -4.35 -24.08 -3.25
N VAL A 191 -5.29 -24.37 -4.15
CA VAL A 191 -5.03 -25.10 -5.39
C VAL A 191 -5.61 -24.39 -6.62
N ASP A 192 -4.98 -24.62 -7.77
CA ASP A 192 -5.57 -24.43 -9.08
C ASP A 192 -6.26 -25.73 -9.51
N ILE A 193 -7.54 -25.66 -9.85
CA ILE A 193 -8.34 -26.79 -10.33
C ILE A 193 -8.85 -26.62 -11.77
N SER A 194 -8.26 -25.70 -12.54
CA SER A 194 -8.65 -25.46 -13.95
C SER A 194 -8.53 -26.71 -14.83
N GLY A 195 -7.75 -27.73 -14.43
CA GLY A 195 -7.48 -28.94 -15.20
C GLY A 195 -8.55 -30.03 -15.17
N ASN A 196 -9.79 -29.76 -14.72
CA ASN A 196 -10.93 -30.69 -14.68
C ASN A 196 -10.61 -32.08 -14.08
N GLY A 197 -10.68 -32.21 -12.76
CA GLY A 197 -10.34 -33.44 -12.03
C GLY A 197 -8.85 -33.59 -11.72
N ALA A 198 -8.03 -32.63 -12.17
CA ALA A 198 -6.64 -32.44 -11.74
C ALA A 198 -6.51 -31.16 -10.90
N PHE A 199 -5.47 -31.11 -10.06
CA PHE A 199 -5.14 -29.92 -9.27
C PHE A 199 -3.64 -29.67 -9.24
N THR A 200 -3.26 -28.40 -9.10
CA THR A 200 -1.89 -27.95 -8.80
C THR A 200 -1.91 -27.16 -7.50
N GLU A 201 -1.01 -27.44 -6.56
CA GLU A 201 -0.93 -26.70 -5.30
C GLU A 201 -0.14 -25.40 -5.48
N PHE A 202 -0.69 -24.28 -5.00
CA PHE A 202 0.05 -23.03 -4.87
C PHE A 202 0.87 -23.01 -3.58
N PHE A 203 0.20 -23.29 -2.46
CA PHE A 203 0.81 -23.34 -1.14
C PHE A 203 -0.08 -24.10 -0.15
N ARG A 204 0.47 -24.37 1.03
CA ARG A 204 -0.23 -24.99 2.17
C ARG A 204 -0.09 -24.11 3.40
N PHE A 205 -1.06 -24.22 4.30
CA PHE A 205 -0.97 -23.69 5.65
C PHE A 205 -1.48 -24.74 6.64
N THR A 206 -1.06 -24.63 7.90
CA THR A 206 -1.49 -25.54 8.97
C THR A 206 -2.41 -24.78 9.91
N ALA A 207 -3.72 -24.99 9.76
CA ALA A 207 -4.71 -24.44 10.66
C ALA A 207 -4.67 -25.16 12.01
N SER A 208 -4.57 -24.37 13.07
CA SER A 208 -4.65 -24.81 14.46
C SER A 208 -5.23 -23.66 15.29
N GLY A 209 -5.86 -23.95 16.43
CA GLY A 209 -6.47 -22.91 17.25
C GLY A 209 -6.98 -23.44 18.58
N ALA A 210 -7.45 -22.52 19.43
CA ALA A 210 -8.01 -22.85 20.73
C ALA A 210 -9.29 -23.74 20.62
N ASN A 211 -9.67 -24.36 21.74
CA ASN A 211 -10.95 -25.06 21.91
C ASN A 211 -12.13 -24.18 21.49
N ASP A 212 -13.20 -24.81 21.00
CA ASP A 212 -14.43 -24.14 20.55
C ASP A 212 -14.13 -23.08 19.50
N ASN A 213 -13.80 -23.53 18.28
CA ASN A 213 -13.92 -22.82 16.98
C ASN A 213 -12.69 -22.87 16.03
N MET A 214 -11.54 -23.43 16.44
CA MET A 214 -10.30 -23.48 15.64
C MET A 214 -10.02 -22.18 14.86
N SER A 215 -10.21 -21.03 15.51
CA SER A 215 -10.05 -19.74 14.87
C SER A 215 -8.57 -19.50 14.54
N TYR A 216 -8.27 -19.45 13.25
CA TYR A 216 -6.92 -19.34 12.72
C TYR A 216 -6.84 -18.28 11.63
N THR A 217 -5.78 -17.49 11.65
CA THR A 217 -5.42 -16.60 10.55
C THR A 217 -3.90 -16.48 10.45
N GLU A 218 -3.42 -16.30 9.23
CA GLU A 218 -2.01 -16.08 8.93
C GLU A 218 -1.88 -15.05 7.82
N ILE A 219 -1.02 -14.05 8.00
CA ILE A 219 -0.48 -13.24 6.90
C ILE A 219 0.73 -14.00 6.34
N LEU A 220 0.70 -14.32 5.06
CA LEU A 220 1.79 -15.06 4.43
C LEU A 220 3.06 -14.21 4.45
N ALA A 221 4.18 -14.81 4.87
CA ALA A 221 5.47 -14.13 4.89
C ALA A 221 5.87 -13.60 3.49
N THR A 222 5.54 -14.38 2.47
CA THR A 222 5.69 -14.02 1.05
C THR A 222 4.34 -14.22 0.36
N PRO A 223 3.75 -13.17 -0.23
CA PRO A 223 2.56 -13.33 -1.06
C PRO A 223 2.80 -14.32 -2.21
N VAL A 224 1.80 -15.12 -2.52
CA VAL A 224 1.88 -16.16 -3.55
C VAL A 224 1.12 -15.71 -4.80
N ALA A 225 1.77 -15.73 -5.95
CA ALA A 225 1.16 -15.35 -7.22
C ALA A 225 0.06 -16.34 -7.63
N ILE A 226 -1.09 -15.81 -8.01
CA ILE A 226 -2.25 -16.53 -8.54
C ILE A 226 -2.49 -16.01 -9.98
N PRO A 227 -2.06 -16.74 -11.02
CA PRO A 227 -2.20 -16.28 -12.41
C PRO A 227 -3.66 -16.10 -12.85
N SER A 228 -3.88 -15.24 -13.84
CA SER A 228 -5.18 -15.16 -14.52
C SER A 228 -5.55 -16.50 -15.18
N GLY A 229 -6.85 -16.80 -15.22
CA GLY A 229 -7.37 -18.07 -15.75
C GLY A 229 -7.30 -19.25 -14.77
N THR A 230 -6.75 -19.06 -13.57
CA THR A 230 -6.83 -20.04 -12.48
C THR A 230 -8.27 -20.17 -11.98
N THR A 231 -8.69 -21.41 -11.74
CA THR A 231 -9.90 -21.73 -10.97
C THR A 231 -9.47 -22.07 -9.56
N LEU A 232 -9.66 -21.14 -8.63
CA LEU A 232 -9.12 -21.26 -7.28
C LEU A 232 -9.99 -22.21 -6.44
N GLY A 233 -9.34 -23.15 -5.75
CA GLY A 233 -9.97 -24.13 -4.89
C GLY A 233 -9.21 -24.38 -3.58
N PHE A 234 -9.79 -25.22 -2.74
CA PHE A 234 -9.17 -25.67 -1.49
C PHE A 234 -9.15 -27.20 -1.43
N ARG A 235 -8.13 -27.73 -0.76
CA ARG A 235 -7.99 -29.17 -0.55
C ARG A 235 -7.54 -29.47 0.87
N SER A 236 -8.24 -30.38 1.53
CA SER A 236 -7.80 -30.92 2.82
C SER A 236 -6.65 -31.90 2.56
N ILE A 237 -5.51 -31.72 3.25
CA ILE A 237 -4.33 -32.58 3.06
C ILE A 237 -4.23 -33.60 4.19
N THR A 238 -4.13 -33.12 5.43
CA THR A 238 -3.99 -33.97 6.61
C THR A 238 -4.72 -33.34 7.77
N GLU A 239 -5.68 -34.07 8.30
CA GLU A 239 -6.39 -33.81 9.53
C GLU A 239 -5.77 -34.63 10.67
N SER A 240 -5.57 -33.98 11.79
CA SER A 240 -5.29 -34.62 13.08
C SER A 240 -6.44 -34.27 14.03
N GLY A 241 -7.15 -35.30 14.50
CA GLY A 241 -8.32 -35.14 15.37
C GLY A 241 -9.63 -35.40 14.64
N ASN A 242 -10.65 -34.62 14.97
CA ASN A 242 -11.97 -34.69 14.35
C ASN A 242 -12.52 -33.27 14.23
N ILE A 243 -12.54 -32.74 13.02
CA ILE A 243 -12.92 -31.39 12.65
C ILE A 243 -14.17 -31.47 11.78
N ASN A 244 -15.16 -30.65 12.07
CA ASN A 244 -16.40 -30.59 11.32
C ASN A 244 -16.87 -29.14 11.11
N SER A 245 -17.82 -28.93 10.19
CA SER A 245 -18.45 -27.62 9.98
C SER A 245 -17.44 -26.48 9.79
N ALA A 246 -16.50 -26.67 8.87
CA ALA A 246 -15.36 -25.81 8.68
C ALA A 246 -15.54 -24.75 7.58
N ARG A 247 -14.81 -23.65 7.70
CA ARG A 247 -14.70 -22.55 6.76
C ARG A 247 -13.22 -22.26 6.54
N VAL A 248 -12.86 -22.16 5.28
CA VAL A 248 -11.53 -21.74 4.85
C VAL A 248 -11.66 -20.51 3.98
N ALA A 249 -10.72 -19.58 4.10
CA ALA A 249 -10.60 -18.47 3.16
C ALA A 249 -9.15 -18.19 2.78
N VAL A 250 -8.99 -17.70 1.55
CA VAL A 250 -7.78 -17.07 1.05
C VAL A 250 -8.09 -15.61 0.72
N TRP A 251 -7.22 -14.73 1.19
CA TRP A 251 -7.31 -13.30 0.99
C TRP A 251 -6.39 -12.93 -0.16
N LEU A 252 -6.99 -12.40 -1.22
CA LEU A 252 -6.30 -12.00 -2.43
C LEU A 252 -6.19 -10.48 -2.48
N ARG A 253 -5.13 -10.01 -3.11
CA ARG A 253 -4.99 -8.59 -3.46
C ARG A 253 -4.32 -8.41 -4.81
N ARG A 254 -4.50 -7.24 -5.41
CA ARG A 254 -3.79 -6.83 -6.63
C ARG A 254 -3.64 -5.32 -6.69
N ILE A 255 -2.71 -4.86 -7.52
CA ILE A 255 -2.63 -3.45 -7.92
C ILE A 255 -3.38 -3.38 -9.26
N PRO A 256 -4.52 -2.66 -9.34
CA PRO A 256 -5.28 -2.52 -10.59
C PRO A 256 -4.52 -1.73 -11.65
#